data_AF-A0A1W1BFW3-F1
#
_entry.id   AF-A0A1W1BFW3-F1
#
_cell.length_a   1.000
_cell.length_b   1.000
_cell.length_c   1.000
_cell.angle_alpha   90.00
_cell.angle_beta   90.00
_cell.angle_gamma   90.00
#
_symmetry.space_group_name_H-M   'P 1'
#
loop_
_entity.id
_entity.type
_entity.pdbx_description
1 polymer ?
#
loop_
_entity_poly.entity_id
_entity_poly.type
_entity_poly.pdbx_seq_one_letter_code
_entity_poly.pdbx_strand_id
1 'polypeptide(L)'
;MNSYKEKFTKTIANTFYSKLPQDEQKFIEELAYTYRFSHQELIQIINIARDLEMWDEPRISEIFTHHPSRKVALKKLKESYKAIRNAPNSYENFTLKNIPQEQKYSFKTETKEGFGLGLCPVASEKTRCCNLLTLDAVESCGFDCSYCSIQSFYNQNTITFDAGFKDKLLNLELDPNKTYHIGTGQASDSLMFGNREGVLDALFSFARKYPNVILEFKTKSDNIKYLLENDVPKNIFCTWSLNTPTIIANEEHLTASLDKRIAAARKLADKGVKVGFHFHPIVEYIGYLNEYQAVYEKLLLQFKPSEVALVSFGTLTFIKPVIKQLRGREFRSKITQIPHEDASGKTSYPEATKIEMFKHAYESFKPWHKKVFFYLCMEPHSLWDKAFGYNYATNNDFEHAMLGAYCKKIGQDYLI
;
A
#
# COMPACT_ATOMS: atom_id res chain seq x y z
N MET A 1 -36.19 -30.90 13.90
CA MET A 1 -35.04 -31.05 12.99
C MET A 1 -34.71 -29.80 12.14
N ASN A 2 -35.61 -28.83 11.97
CA ASN A 2 -35.40 -27.66 11.08
C ASN A 2 -34.51 -26.52 11.63
N SER A 3 -34.43 -26.28 12.95
CA SER A 3 -33.83 -25.04 13.49
C SER A 3 -32.31 -24.89 13.25
N TYR A 4 -31.56 -25.99 13.17
CA TYR A 4 -30.12 -25.92 12.91
C TYR A 4 -29.81 -25.76 11.43
N LYS A 5 -30.57 -26.41 10.55
CA LYS A 5 -30.41 -26.26 9.10
C LYS A 5 -30.64 -24.81 8.69
N GLU A 6 -31.70 -24.19 9.19
CA GLU A 6 -31.99 -22.76 9.02
C GLU A 6 -30.83 -21.88 9.53
N LYS A 7 -30.28 -22.19 10.71
CA LYS A 7 -29.11 -21.49 11.26
C LYS A 7 -27.89 -21.60 10.34
N PHE A 8 -27.59 -22.79 9.86
CA PHE A 8 -26.46 -23.03 8.95
C PHE A 8 -26.66 -22.23 7.66
N THR A 9 -27.81 -22.37 6.99
CA THR A 9 -28.13 -21.63 5.76
C THR A 9 -28.05 -20.11 5.94
N LYS A 10 -28.61 -19.58 7.03
CA LYS A 10 -28.55 -18.15 7.35
C LYS A 10 -27.12 -17.67 7.63
N THR A 11 -26.30 -18.50 8.26
CA THR A 11 -24.90 -18.20 8.56
C THR A 11 -24.10 -18.13 7.26
N ILE A 12 -24.13 -19.19 6.45
CA ILE A 12 -23.28 -19.28 5.25
C ILE A 12 -23.58 -18.19 4.22
N ALA A 13 -24.83 -17.75 4.12
CA ALA A 13 -25.27 -16.69 3.21
C ALA A 13 -24.54 -15.35 3.42
N ASN A 14 -24.03 -15.08 4.63
CA ASN A 14 -23.35 -13.84 4.97
C ASN A 14 -21.83 -14.02 5.16
N THR A 15 -21.27 -15.10 4.61
CA THR A 15 -19.86 -15.48 4.75
C THR A 15 -19.24 -15.79 3.40
N PHE A 16 -17.96 -16.17 3.39
CA PHE A 16 -17.23 -16.60 2.19
C PHE A 16 -17.42 -18.09 1.88
N TYR A 17 -18.43 -18.76 2.45
CA TYR A 17 -18.65 -20.20 2.26
C TYR A 17 -18.77 -20.60 0.78
N SER A 18 -19.54 -19.83 -0.01
CA SER A 18 -19.73 -20.09 -1.44
C SER A 18 -18.47 -19.87 -2.28
N LYS A 19 -17.43 -19.26 -1.71
CA LYS A 19 -16.12 -19.02 -2.35
C LYS A 19 -15.14 -20.16 -2.15
N LEU A 20 -15.43 -21.10 -1.25
CA LEU A 20 -14.59 -22.26 -0.99
C LEU A 20 -14.76 -23.32 -2.09
N PRO A 21 -13.76 -24.16 -2.35
CA PRO A 21 -13.90 -25.38 -3.16
C PRO A 21 -15.08 -26.25 -2.69
N GLN A 22 -15.74 -26.94 -3.62
CA GLN A 22 -16.98 -27.69 -3.32
C GLN A 22 -16.79 -28.81 -2.30
N ASP A 23 -15.62 -29.45 -2.30
CA ASP A 23 -15.21 -30.44 -1.31
C ASP A 23 -15.04 -29.82 0.08
N GLU A 24 -14.42 -28.65 0.19
CA GLU A 24 -14.30 -27.92 1.46
C GLU A 24 -15.66 -27.42 1.99
N GLN A 25 -16.57 -27.01 1.09
CA GLN A 25 -17.94 -26.68 1.45
C GLN A 25 -18.63 -27.88 2.11
N LYS A 26 -18.62 -29.04 1.44
CA LYS A 26 -19.20 -30.29 1.96
C LYS A 26 -18.60 -30.69 3.29
N PHE A 27 -17.28 -30.62 3.42
CA PHE A 27 -16.58 -30.93 4.67
C PHE A 27 -17.05 -30.03 5.83
N ILE A 28 -17.12 -28.70 5.62
CA ILE A 28 -17.61 -27.77 6.64
C ILE A 28 -19.08 -28.03 6.98
N GLU A 29 -19.91 -28.37 6.00
CA GLU A 29 -21.31 -28.74 6.20
C GLU A 29 -21.44 -29.98 7.10
N GLU A 30 -20.68 -31.05 6.80
CA GLU A 30 -20.64 -32.28 7.61
C GLU A 30 -20.19 -32.00 9.04
N LEU A 31 -19.14 -31.20 9.22
CA LEU A 31 -18.69 -30.77 10.54
C LEU A 31 -19.76 -29.96 11.28
N ALA A 32 -20.45 -29.07 10.59
CA ALA A 32 -21.51 -28.26 11.16
C ALA A 32 -22.65 -29.14 11.71
N TYR A 33 -23.10 -30.15 10.98
CA TYR A 33 -24.18 -31.04 11.45
C TYR A 33 -23.74 -32.01 12.54
N THR A 34 -22.51 -32.50 12.48
CA THR A 34 -21.91 -33.37 13.50
C THR A 34 -21.76 -32.64 14.83
N TYR A 35 -21.15 -31.44 14.81
CA TYR A 35 -20.76 -30.72 16.02
C TYR A 35 -21.78 -29.68 16.50
N ARG A 36 -22.76 -29.33 15.67
CA ARG A 36 -23.77 -28.30 15.97
C ARG A 36 -23.12 -26.98 16.43
N PHE A 37 -22.18 -26.47 15.64
CA PHE A 37 -21.50 -25.19 15.88
C PHE A 37 -22.48 -24.01 15.96
N SER A 38 -22.16 -23.05 16.81
CA SER A 38 -22.87 -21.76 16.87
C SER A 38 -22.60 -20.91 15.64
N HIS A 39 -23.39 -19.84 15.48
CA HIS A 39 -23.23 -18.87 14.39
C HIS A 39 -21.79 -18.30 14.32
N GLN A 40 -21.22 -17.92 15.47
CA GLN A 40 -19.86 -17.35 15.52
C GLN A 40 -18.77 -18.39 15.25
N GLU A 41 -18.97 -19.63 15.72
CA GLU A 41 -18.02 -20.72 15.45
C GLU A 41 -18.00 -21.08 13.96
N LEU A 42 -19.15 -21.09 13.28
CA LEU A 42 -19.23 -21.31 11.84
C LEU A 42 -18.55 -20.20 11.04
N ILE A 43 -18.82 -18.92 11.37
CA ILE A 43 -18.13 -17.79 10.73
C ILE A 43 -16.60 -17.94 10.88
N GLN A 44 -16.14 -18.33 12.07
CA GLN A 44 -14.72 -18.53 12.33
C GLN A 44 -14.14 -19.67 11.50
N ILE A 45 -14.80 -20.82 11.42
CA ILE A 45 -14.38 -21.98 10.62
C ILE A 45 -14.29 -21.61 9.14
N ILE A 46 -15.29 -20.90 8.61
CA ILE A 46 -15.34 -20.47 7.20
C ILE A 46 -14.22 -19.47 6.90
N ASN A 47 -13.95 -18.52 7.81
CA ASN A 47 -12.85 -17.59 7.65
C ASN A 47 -11.48 -18.28 7.70
N ILE A 48 -11.31 -19.29 8.57
CA ILE A 48 -10.08 -20.11 8.62
C ILE A 48 -9.88 -20.84 7.29
N ALA A 49 -10.91 -21.52 6.79
CA ALA A 49 -10.85 -22.22 5.51
C ALA A 49 -10.49 -21.26 4.36
N ARG A 50 -11.10 -20.06 4.36
CA ARG A 50 -10.84 -19.05 3.33
C ARG A 50 -9.43 -18.49 3.41
N ASP A 51 -8.91 -18.25 4.62
CA ASP A 51 -7.54 -17.80 4.81
C ASP A 51 -6.55 -18.84 4.31
N LEU A 52 -6.71 -20.12 4.67
CA LEU A 52 -5.83 -21.21 4.24
C LEU A 52 -5.81 -21.34 2.71
N GLU A 53 -6.98 -21.31 2.06
CA GLU A 53 -7.03 -21.38 0.60
C GLU A 53 -6.35 -20.17 -0.07
N MET A 54 -6.57 -18.97 0.47
CA MET A 54 -6.00 -17.73 -0.03
C MET A 54 -4.48 -17.70 0.13
N TRP A 55 -3.96 -18.23 1.24
CA TRP A 55 -2.53 -18.30 1.55
C TRP A 55 -1.80 -19.46 0.83
N ASP A 56 -2.53 -20.29 0.07
CA ASP A 56 -2.00 -21.54 -0.51
C ASP A 56 -1.42 -22.48 0.54
N GLU A 57 -2.10 -22.59 1.68
CA GLU A 57 -1.76 -23.45 2.81
C GLU A 57 -2.63 -24.71 2.81
N PRO A 58 -2.29 -25.74 3.62
CA PRO A 58 -3.10 -26.94 3.76
C PRO A 58 -4.56 -26.62 4.08
N ARG A 59 -5.48 -27.35 3.42
CA ARG A 59 -6.91 -27.07 3.52
C ARG A 59 -7.46 -27.35 4.91
N ILE A 60 -8.66 -26.83 5.21
CA ILE A 60 -9.26 -27.07 6.54
C ILE A 60 -9.52 -28.56 6.77
N SER A 61 -9.88 -29.30 5.72
CA SER A 61 -10.05 -30.76 5.76
C SER A 61 -8.76 -31.53 6.12
N GLU A 62 -7.59 -30.99 5.78
CA GLU A 62 -6.30 -31.61 6.05
C GLU A 62 -5.80 -31.33 7.47
N ILE A 63 -6.15 -30.18 8.04
CA ILE A 63 -5.66 -29.75 9.37
C ILE A 63 -6.66 -30.03 10.51
N PHE A 64 -7.91 -30.36 10.18
CA PHE A 64 -8.96 -30.57 11.19
C PHE A 64 -8.79 -31.92 11.88
N THR A 65 -8.68 -31.91 13.20
CA THR A 65 -8.60 -33.14 14.00
C THR A 65 -9.94 -33.46 14.66
N HIS A 66 -10.54 -34.58 14.29
CA HIS A 66 -11.78 -35.06 14.91
C HIS A 66 -11.60 -35.37 16.40
N HIS A 67 -12.62 -35.04 17.19
CA HIS A 67 -12.69 -35.35 18.61
C HIS A 67 -14.15 -35.43 19.07
N PRO A 68 -14.53 -36.29 20.04
CA PRO A 68 -15.93 -36.38 20.51
C PRO A 68 -16.46 -35.06 21.10
N SER A 69 -15.61 -34.32 21.81
CA SER A 69 -15.95 -32.99 22.33
C SER A 69 -15.77 -31.90 21.27
N ARG A 70 -16.88 -31.23 20.90
CA ARG A 70 -16.91 -30.03 20.03
C ARG A 70 -15.89 -28.97 20.45
N LYS A 71 -15.82 -28.66 21.75
CA LYS A 71 -14.92 -27.62 22.27
C LYS A 71 -13.46 -27.98 22.02
N VAL A 72 -13.11 -29.26 22.16
CA VAL A 72 -11.74 -29.75 21.93
C VAL A 72 -11.42 -29.76 20.44
N ALA A 73 -12.33 -30.23 19.57
CA ALA A 73 -12.13 -30.22 18.12
C ALA A 73 -11.87 -28.79 17.60
N LEU A 74 -12.71 -27.83 18.03
CA LEU A 74 -12.54 -26.42 17.67
C LEU A 74 -11.25 -25.81 18.23
N LYS A 75 -10.84 -26.19 19.46
CA LYS A 75 -9.57 -25.74 20.05
C LYS A 75 -8.38 -26.23 19.22
N LYS A 76 -8.35 -27.52 18.85
CA LYS A 76 -7.30 -28.11 18.03
C LYS A 76 -7.21 -27.44 16.65
N LEU A 77 -8.35 -27.20 15.99
CA LEU A 77 -8.38 -26.47 14.71
C LEU A 77 -7.74 -25.07 14.85
N LYS A 78 -8.09 -24.33 15.91
CA LYS A 78 -7.50 -23.00 16.18
C LYS A 78 -6.00 -23.07 16.43
N GLU A 79 -5.53 -24.09 17.11
CA GLU A 79 -4.10 -24.32 17.36
C GLU A 79 -3.35 -24.62 16.06
N SER A 80 -3.86 -25.53 15.22
CA SER A 80 -3.29 -25.82 13.90
C SER A 80 -3.26 -24.59 12.99
N TYR A 81 -4.38 -23.87 12.89
CA TYR A 81 -4.45 -22.64 12.10
C TYR A 81 -3.50 -21.56 12.64
N LYS A 82 -3.38 -21.40 13.97
CA LYS A 82 -2.44 -20.45 14.57
C LYS A 82 -0.99 -20.85 14.31
N ALA A 83 -0.66 -22.14 14.31
CA ALA A 83 0.68 -22.62 13.97
C ALA A 83 1.06 -22.27 12.53
N ILE A 84 0.15 -22.49 11.56
CA ILE A 84 0.34 -22.10 10.14
C ILE A 84 0.46 -20.59 10.00
N ARG A 85 -0.43 -19.84 10.66
CA ARG A 85 -0.44 -18.37 10.60
C ARG A 85 0.83 -17.74 11.18
N ASN A 86 1.39 -18.35 12.22
CA ASN A 86 2.57 -17.85 12.91
C ASN A 86 3.89 -18.38 12.32
N ALA A 87 3.83 -19.30 11.37
CA ALA A 87 5.02 -19.72 10.65
C ALA A 87 5.57 -18.55 9.82
N PRO A 88 6.90 -18.44 9.64
CA PRO A 88 7.48 -17.42 8.77
C PRO A 88 6.86 -17.50 7.38
N ASN A 89 6.34 -16.37 6.90
CA ASN A 89 5.70 -16.30 5.59
C ASN A 89 6.71 -16.61 4.48
N SER A 90 6.33 -17.37 3.45
CA SER A 90 7.20 -17.71 2.34
C SER A 90 6.42 -17.76 1.04
N TYR A 91 6.99 -17.18 -0.01
CA TYR A 91 6.48 -17.32 -1.38
C TYR A 91 7.11 -18.50 -2.13
N GLU A 92 7.98 -19.27 -1.46
CA GLU A 92 8.49 -20.53 -2.01
C GLU A 92 7.34 -21.53 -2.20
N ASN A 93 7.23 -22.11 -3.40
CA ASN A 93 6.13 -22.99 -3.80
C ASN A 93 4.72 -22.36 -3.78
N PHE A 94 4.60 -21.04 -3.60
CA PHE A 94 3.32 -20.35 -3.67
C PHE A 94 2.82 -20.29 -5.11
N THR A 95 1.63 -20.85 -5.35
CA THR A 95 1.03 -20.89 -6.68
C THR A 95 -0.06 -19.84 -6.80
N LEU A 96 0.20 -18.85 -7.65
CA LEU A 96 -0.79 -17.84 -8.00
C LEU A 96 -2.03 -18.48 -8.67
N LYS A 97 -3.21 -17.95 -8.34
CA LYS A 97 -4.51 -18.41 -8.85
C LYS A 97 -5.29 -17.20 -9.35
N ASN A 98 -5.95 -17.31 -10.50
CA ASN A 98 -6.84 -16.27 -11.04
C ASN A 98 -6.23 -14.86 -11.10
N ILE A 99 -4.95 -14.76 -11.49
CA ILE A 99 -4.28 -13.46 -11.65
C ILE A 99 -4.98 -12.67 -12.75
N PRO A 100 -5.39 -11.42 -12.49
CA PRO A 100 -5.88 -10.54 -13.54
C PRO A 100 -4.84 -10.37 -14.65
N GLN A 101 -5.23 -10.70 -15.89
CA GLN A 101 -4.38 -10.52 -17.07
C GLN A 101 -4.58 -9.15 -17.73
N GLU A 102 -5.73 -8.52 -17.50
CA GLU A 102 -6.09 -7.25 -18.10
C GLU A 102 -6.88 -6.38 -17.13
N GLN A 103 -6.83 -5.09 -17.41
CA GLN A 103 -7.51 -4.04 -16.69
C GLN A 103 -8.98 -3.97 -17.12
N LYS A 104 -9.90 -4.40 -16.26
CA LYS A 104 -11.35 -4.30 -16.51
C LYS A 104 -11.96 -3.15 -15.71
N TYR A 105 -11.89 -1.95 -16.26
CA TYR A 105 -12.58 -0.79 -15.70
C TYR A 105 -13.19 0.08 -16.80
N SER A 106 -14.22 0.83 -16.42
CA SER A 106 -14.81 1.89 -17.23
C SER A 106 -14.24 3.25 -16.82
N PHE A 107 -14.26 4.21 -17.75
CA PHE A 107 -13.90 5.59 -17.47
C PHE A 107 -15.16 6.43 -17.30
N LYS A 108 -15.15 7.30 -16.30
CA LYS A 108 -16.19 8.29 -16.06
C LYS A 108 -15.56 9.65 -15.82
N THR A 109 -16.22 10.69 -16.30
CA THR A 109 -15.90 12.07 -15.96
C THR A 109 -17.10 12.64 -15.21
N GLU A 110 -16.87 13.26 -14.05
CA GLU A 110 -17.93 13.87 -13.26
C GLU A 110 -17.45 15.16 -12.58
N THR A 111 -18.35 16.11 -12.37
CA THR A 111 -18.05 17.31 -11.59
C THR A 111 -18.04 16.95 -10.12
N LYS A 112 -16.91 17.20 -9.44
CA LYS A 112 -16.81 16.98 -7.99
C LYS A 112 -16.96 18.29 -7.22
N GLU A 113 -17.38 18.21 -5.96
CA GLU A 113 -17.34 19.36 -5.05
C GLU A 113 -15.94 19.53 -4.44
N GLY A 114 -15.60 20.77 -4.09
CA GLY A 114 -14.29 21.12 -3.51
C GLY A 114 -13.12 21.05 -4.49
N PHE A 115 -11.94 21.49 -4.04
CA PHE A 115 -10.71 21.55 -4.85
C PHE A 115 -10.01 20.20 -5.04
N GLY A 116 -10.48 19.14 -4.35
CA GLY A 116 -9.73 17.89 -4.22
C GLY A 116 -8.45 18.02 -3.39
N LEU A 117 -8.21 19.19 -2.78
CA LEU A 117 -7.08 19.45 -1.88
C LEU A 117 -7.48 19.16 -0.43
N GLY A 118 -6.74 18.29 0.25
CA GLY A 118 -7.01 17.93 1.64
C GLY A 118 -5.77 17.45 2.39
N LEU A 119 -5.91 17.18 3.68
CA LEU A 119 -4.87 16.52 4.47
C LEU A 119 -4.82 15.02 4.12
N CYS A 120 -3.62 14.45 4.12
CA CYS A 120 -3.44 13.01 3.99
C CYS A 120 -4.31 12.28 5.05
N PRO A 121 -5.16 11.31 4.65
CA PRO A 121 -6.16 10.70 5.53
C PRO A 121 -5.57 9.82 6.64
N VAL A 122 -4.26 9.59 6.60
CA VAL A 122 -3.52 8.84 7.62
C VAL A 122 -2.68 9.74 8.52
N ALA A 123 -2.81 11.07 8.39
CA ALA A 123 -2.19 12.01 9.31
C ALA A 123 -2.66 11.76 10.74
N SER A 124 -1.70 11.68 11.66
CA SER A 124 -1.97 11.39 13.06
C SER A 124 -0.87 11.94 13.95
N GLU A 125 -1.26 12.55 15.06
CA GLU A 125 -0.34 12.97 16.13
C GLU A 125 0.34 11.77 16.82
N LYS A 126 -0.25 10.58 16.73
CA LYS A 126 0.33 9.33 17.27
C LYS A 126 1.53 8.84 16.45
N THR A 127 1.69 9.35 15.24
CA THR A 127 2.78 9.03 14.30
C THR A 127 3.61 10.27 14.02
N ARG A 128 4.82 10.13 13.47
CA ARG A 128 5.58 11.31 13.02
C ARG A 128 5.19 11.61 11.58
N CYS A 129 4.20 12.48 11.41
CA CYS A 129 3.55 12.73 10.12
C CYS A 129 4.20 13.88 9.36
N CYS A 130 4.34 13.73 8.04
CA CYS A 130 4.89 14.74 7.15
C CYS A 130 3.92 15.87 6.79
N ASN A 131 2.71 15.87 7.39
CA ASN A 131 1.64 16.84 7.13
C ASN A 131 1.29 17.02 5.64
N LEU A 132 1.49 15.96 4.84
CA LEU A 132 1.25 15.97 3.40
C LEU A 132 -0.17 16.45 3.07
N LEU A 133 -0.27 17.42 2.18
CA LEU A 133 -1.50 17.74 1.49
C LEU A 133 -1.66 16.83 0.27
N THR A 134 -2.86 16.37 0.00
CA THR A 134 -3.18 15.51 -1.15
C THR A 134 -4.06 16.26 -2.13
N LEU A 135 -3.81 16.09 -3.41
CA LEU A 135 -4.59 16.66 -4.50
C LEU A 135 -5.14 15.53 -5.39
N ASP A 136 -6.42 15.22 -5.20
CA ASP A 136 -7.08 14.08 -5.84
C ASP A 136 -7.76 14.49 -7.15
N ALA A 137 -7.07 14.28 -8.26
CA ALA A 137 -7.57 14.52 -9.62
C ALA A 137 -8.40 13.35 -10.18
N VAL A 138 -8.07 12.14 -9.72
CA VAL A 138 -8.60 10.87 -10.20
C VAL A 138 -8.92 10.00 -9.01
N GLU A 139 -10.07 9.35 -9.03
CA GLU A 139 -10.45 8.34 -8.05
C GLU A 139 -10.40 6.94 -8.65
N SER A 140 -10.02 5.99 -7.80
CA SER A 140 -9.75 4.60 -8.14
C SER A 140 -8.46 4.42 -8.93
N CYS A 141 -7.93 3.21 -8.90
CA CYS A 141 -6.68 2.82 -9.55
C CYS A 141 -6.92 1.56 -10.37
N GLY A 142 -6.31 1.49 -11.53
CA GLY A 142 -6.41 0.30 -12.38
C GLY A 142 -5.35 -0.77 -12.10
N PHE A 143 -4.50 -0.56 -11.10
CA PHE A 143 -3.63 -1.61 -10.57
C PHE A 143 -4.36 -2.50 -9.58
N ASP A 144 -3.84 -3.71 -9.41
CA ASP A 144 -4.50 -4.72 -8.62
C ASP A 144 -3.60 -5.29 -7.51
N CYS A 145 -3.04 -4.39 -6.70
CA CYS A 145 -2.22 -4.78 -5.56
C CYS A 145 -3.10 -5.40 -4.45
N SER A 146 -2.72 -6.56 -3.93
CA SER A 146 -3.50 -7.30 -2.91
C SER A 146 -3.72 -6.52 -1.62
N TYR A 147 -2.78 -5.64 -1.29
CA TYR A 147 -2.80 -4.81 -0.09
C TYR A 147 -3.40 -3.41 -0.32
N CYS A 148 -3.98 -3.14 -1.49
CA CYS A 148 -4.45 -1.81 -1.87
C CYS A 148 -5.63 -1.35 -1.00
N SER A 149 -5.46 -0.23 -0.30
CA SER A 149 -6.55 0.39 0.46
C SER A 149 -7.53 1.15 -0.44
N ILE A 150 -7.09 1.71 -1.56
CA ILE A 150 -7.93 2.49 -2.49
C ILE A 150 -9.11 1.67 -2.99
N GLN A 151 -8.89 0.39 -3.33
CA GLN A 151 -9.95 -0.51 -3.80
C GLN A 151 -11.04 -0.78 -2.76
N SER A 152 -10.79 -0.48 -1.47
CA SER A 152 -11.79 -0.62 -0.41
C SER A 152 -12.63 0.64 -0.20
N PHE A 153 -12.16 1.79 -0.71
CA PHE A 153 -12.81 3.10 -0.53
C PHE A 153 -13.63 3.54 -1.76
N TYR A 154 -13.23 3.12 -2.96
CA TYR A 154 -13.86 3.57 -4.21
C TYR A 154 -14.59 2.45 -4.94
N ASN A 155 -15.51 2.83 -5.81
CA ASN A 155 -16.30 1.90 -6.62
C ASN A 155 -15.40 1.03 -7.49
N GLN A 156 -15.52 -0.29 -7.31
CA GLN A 156 -14.77 -1.27 -8.08
C GLN A 156 -15.14 -1.13 -9.58
N ASN A 157 -14.13 -1.13 -10.43
CA ASN A 157 -14.21 -1.12 -11.91
C ASN A 157 -14.66 0.20 -12.59
N THR A 158 -14.63 1.34 -11.89
CA THR A 158 -14.79 2.66 -12.53
C THR A 158 -13.67 3.59 -12.11
N ILE A 159 -12.97 4.17 -13.09
CA ILE A 159 -11.98 5.23 -12.90
C ILE A 159 -12.68 6.56 -13.17
N THR A 160 -12.67 7.44 -12.18
CA THR A 160 -13.41 8.70 -12.24
C THR A 160 -12.47 9.89 -12.28
N PHE A 161 -12.54 10.67 -13.36
CA PHE A 161 -11.85 11.94 -13.54
C PHE A 161 -12.75 13.10 -13.11
N ASP A 162 -12.19 14.07 -12.40
CA ASP A 162 -12.92 15.29 -12.05
C ASP A 162 -12.95 16.26 -13.25
N ALA A 163 -14.14 16.49 -13.80
CA ALA A 163 -14.37 17.36 -14.95
C ALA A 163 -13.93 18.81 -14.70
N GLY A 164 -14.05 19.27 -13.45
CA GLY A 164 -13.73 20.64 -13.04
C GLY A 164 -12.30 20.82 -12.54
N PHE A 165 -11.46 19.78 -12.59
CA PHE A 165 -10.15 19.78 -11.92
C PHE A 165 -9.25 20.94 -12.37
N LYS A 166 -9.17 21.20 -13.68
CA LYS A 166 -8.38 22.31 -14.23
C LYS A 166 -8.85 23.66 -13.70
N ASP A 167 -10.15 23.92 -13.77
CA ASP A 167 -10.72 25.21 -13.34
C ASP A 167 -10.58 25.40 -11.83
N LYS A 168 -10.70 24.34 -11.04
CA LYS A 168 -10.42 24.36 -9.60
C LYS A 168 -8.99 24.77 -9.31
N LEU A 169 -8.00 24.19 -10.00
CA LEU A 169 -6.59 24.58 -9.80
C LEU A 169 -6.28 26.02 -10.24
N LEU A 170 -6.96 26.53 -11.27
CA LEU A 170 -6.83 27.93 -11.68
C LEU A 170 -7.35 28.88 -10.60
N ASN A 171 -8.44 28.53 -9.93
CA ASN A 171 -9.11 29.33 -8.90
C ASN A 171 -8.58 29.08 -7.47
N LEU A 172 -7.72 28.08 -7.26
CA LEU A 172 -7.07 27.84 -5.97
C LEU A 172 -6.09 28.98 -5.68
N GLU A 173 -6.16 29.53 -4.46
CA GLU A 173 -5.23 30.53 -3.95
C GLU A 173 -4.40 29.93 -2.80
N LEU A 174 -3.07 29.99 -2.94
CA LEU A 174 -2.10 29.57 -1.94
C LEU A 174 -1.22 30.77 -1.56
N ASP A 175 -0.78 30.81 -0.31
CA ASP A 175 0.12 31.87 0.17
C ASP A 175 1.50 31.74 -0.52
N PRO A 176 1.95 32.72 -1.31
CA PRO A 176 3.25 32.65 -1.96
C PRO A 176 4.43 32.68 -0.96
N ASN A 177 4.21 33.11 0.28
CA ASN A 177 5.23 33.21 1.32
C ASN A 177 5.33 31.95 2.19
N LYS A 178 4.68 30.86 1.80
CA LYS A 178 4.73 29.57 2.50
C LYS A 178 5.10 28.45 1.53
N THR A 179 5.98 27.54 1.92
CA THR A 179 6.27 26.34 1.13
C THR A 179 5.23 25.26 1.44
N TYR A 180 4.72 24.61 0.39
CA TYR A 180 3.78 23.49 0.51
C TYR A 180 4.37 22.21 -0.09
N HIS A 181 4.08 21.05 0.52
CA HIS A 181 4.26 19.75 -0.13
C HIS A 181 2.89 19.15 -0.42
N ILE A 182 2.58 19.04 -1.72
CA ILE A 182 1.31 18.51 -2.20
C ILE A 182 1.59 17.23 -2.99
N GLY A 183 1.05 16.11 -2.55
CA GLY A 183 1.15 14.83 -3.23
C GLY A 183 -0.08 14.57 -4.10
N THR A 184 0.15 13.99 -5.27
CA THR A 184 -0.90 13.30 -6.03
C THR A 184 -0.75 11.80 -5.82
N GLY A 185 -1.83 11.05 -6.01
CA GLY A 185 -1.82 9.59 -5.90
C GLY A 185 -2.29 9.04 -4.55
N GLN A 186 -3.09 9.82 -3.81
CA GLN A 186 -3.78 9.31 -2.61
C GLN A 186 -5.03 8.51 -2.98
N ALA A 187 -5.83 9.01 -3.93
CA ALA A 187 -7.02 8.34 -4.45
C ALA A 187 -6.80 7.51 -5.73
N SER A 188 -5.62 7.61 -6.37
CA SER A 188 -5.25 6.90 -7.60
C SER A 188 -3.74 6.75 -7.73
N ASP A 189 -3.24 6.40 -8.92
CA ASP A 189 -1.81 6.46 -9.27
C ASP A 189 -1.56 7.65 -10.20
N SER A 190 -0.60 8.51 -9.86
CA SER A 190 -0.42 9.82 -10.50
C SER A 190 -0.07 9.76 -11.99
N LEU A 191 0.63 8.69 -12.42
CA LEU A 191 1.17 8.61 -13.78
C LEU A 191 0.51 7.51 -14.62
N MET A 192 -0.23 6.60 -13.99
CA MET A 192 -0.87 5.47 -14.66
C MET A 192 -1.63 5.87 -15.93
N PHE A 193 -2.46 6.93 -15.87
CA PHE A 193 -3.33 7.32 -16.97
C PHE A 193 -2.72 8.36 -17.92
N GLY A 194 -1.45 8.75 -17.73
CA GLY A 194 -0.82 9.83 -18.50
C GLY A 194 -1.62 11.13 -18.42
N ASN A 195 -1.62 11.92 -19.50
CA ASN A 195 -2.35 13.19 -19.56
C ASN A 195 -3.82 13.04 -20.00
N ARG A 196 -4.48 11.95 -19.60
CA ARG A 196 -5.90 11.77 -19.88
C ARG A 196 -6.73 12.87 -19.21
N GLU A 197 -7.77 13.35 -19.90
CA GLU A 197 -8.59 14.50 -19.48
C GLU A 197 -7.78 15.78 -19.15
N GLY A 198 -6.53 15.91 -19.63
CA GLY A 198 -5.69 17.09 -19.39
C GLY A 198 -5.19 17.24 -17.95
N VAL A 199 -5.19 16.15 -17.16
CA VAL A 199 -4.78 16.19 -15.74
C VAL A 199 -3.33 16.66 -15.56
N LEU A 200 -2.39 16.15 -16.36
CA LEU A 200 -0.98 16.55 -16.25
C LEU A 200 -0.75 17.97 -16.76
N ASP A 201 -1.50 18.43 -17.78
CA ASP A 201 -1.47 19.83 -18.22
C ASP A 201 -1.89 20.78 -17.08
N ALA A 202 -2.97 20.43 -16.38
CA ALA A 202 -3.48 21.20 -15.26
C ALA A 202 -2.46 21.24 -14.10
N LEU A 203 -1.87 20.09 -13.75
CA LEU A 203 -0.85 19.99 -12.70
C LEU A 203 0.44 20.74 -13.06
N PHE A 204 0.90 20.69 -14.32
CA PHE A 204 2.06 21.44 -14.77
C PHE A 204 1.79 22.95 -14.72
N SER A 205 0.61 23.39 -15.14
CA SER A 205 0.20 24.79 -15.07
C SER A 205 0.15 25.28 -13.62
N PHE A 206 -0.40 24.47 -12.73
CA PHE A 206 -0.44 24.73 -11.29
C PHE A 206 0.96 24.83 -10.67
N ALA A 207 1.85 23.88 -10.97
CA ALA A 207 3.23 23.91 -10.48
C ALA A 207 4.00 25.14 -10.97
N ARG A 208 3.75 25.62 -12.20
CA ARG A 208 4.35 26.88 -12.70
C ARG A 208 3.77 28.12 -12.03
N LYS A 209 2.46 28.13 -11.76
CA LYS A 209 1.78 29.23 -11.05
C LYS A 209 2.31 29.38 -9.62
N TYR A 210 2.60 28.26 -8.96
CA TYR A 210 3.06 28.21 -7.56
C TYR A 210 4.45 27.57 -7.41
N PRO A 211 5.54 28.33 -7.69
CA PRO A 211 6.90 27.80 -7.56
C PRO A 211 7.29 27.43 -6.13
N ASN A 212 6.56 27.91 -5.11
CA ASN A 212 6.68 27.57 -3.69
C ASN A 212 6.02 26.22 -3.31
N VAL A 213 5.31 25.57 -4.22
CA VAL A 213 4.71 24.24 -4.01
C VAL A 213 5.65 23.17 -4.53
N ILE A 214 6.05 22.23 -3.69
CA ILE A 214 6.66 20.96 -4.10
C ILE A 214 5.52 20.00 -4.43
N LEU A 215 5.32 19.73 -5.72
CA LEU A 215 4.26 18.86 -6.22
C LEU A 215 4.84 17.46 -6.48
N GLU A 216 4.38 16.47 -5.73
CA GLU A 216 4.88 15.10 -5.81
C GLU A 216 3.92 14.19 -6.60
N PHE A 217 4.44 13.50 -7.61
CA PHE A 217 3.72 12.46 -8.36
C PHE A 217 4.17 11.08 -7.89
N LYS A 218 3.27 10.33 -7.24
CA LYS A 218 3.56 8.97 -6.75
C LYS A 218 3.06 7.94 -7.74
N THR A 219 3.91 6.98 -8.10
CA THR A 219 3.52 5.95 -9.06
C THR A 219 4.11 4.55 -8.80
N LYS A 220 3.42 3.52 -9.33
CA LYS A 220 3.92 2.16 -9.60
C LYS A 220 4.01 1.85 -11.10
N SER A 221 3.79 2.84 -11.97
CA SER A 221 3.85 2.71 -13.42
C SER A 221 5.23 3.07 -13.99
N ASP A 222 5.42 2.74 -15.27
CA ASP A 222 6.50 3.25 -16.12
C ASP A 222 5.99 4.27 -17.16
N ASN A 223 4.76 4.78 -17.00
CA ASN A 223 4.10 5.67 -17.94
C ASN A 223 4.60 7.12 -17.80
N ILE A 224 5.82 7.37 -18.27
CA ILE A 224 6.50 8.66 -18.15
C ILE A 224 6.57 9.45 -19.47
N LYS A 225 5.90 8.97 -20.54
CA LYS A 225 6.01 9.54 -21.89
C LYS A 225 5.75 11.06 -21.89
N TYR A 226 4.66 11.47 -21.27
CA TYR A 226 4.28 12.88 -21.18
C TYR A 226 5.38 13.74 -20.52
N LEU A 227 6.02 13.26 -19.46
CA LEU A 227 7.10 13.97 -18.78
C LEU A 227 8.38 14.06 -19.62
N LEU A 228 8.65 13.06 -20.46
CA LEU A 228 9.80 13.07 -21.37
C LEU A 228 9.61 14.09 -22.50
N GLU A 229 8.39 14.18 -23.03
CA GLU A 229 8.04 15.02 -24.19
C GLU A 229 7.81 16.50 -23.83
N ASN A 230 7.68 16.84 -22.54
CA ASN A 230 7.38 18.20 -22.09
C ASN A 230 8.48 18.78 -21.19
N ASP A 231 8.45 20.10 -20.99
CA ASP A 231 9.29 20.78 -20.00
C ASP A 231 8.66 20.67 -18.61
N VAL A 232 9.30 19.90 -17.74
CA VAL A 232 8.79 19.56 -16.40
C VAL A 232 9.18 20.67 -15.43
N PRO A 233 8.22 21.34 -14.75
CA PRO A 233 8.52 22.34 -13.73
C PRO A 233 9.46 21.80 -12.66
N LYS A 234 10.45 22.62 -12.24
CA LYS A 234 11.52 22.20 -11.31
C LYS A 234 11.01 21.75 -9.95
N ASN A 235 9.85 22.25 -9.54
CA ASN A 235 9.17 21.93 -8.28
C ASN A 235 8.26 20.69 -8.37
N ILE A 236 8.32 19.92 -9.46
CA ILE A 236 7.68 18.60 -9.56
C ILE A 236 8.69 17.51 -9.21
N PHE A 237 8.32 16.68 -8.23
CA PHE A 237 9.04 15.45 -7.89
C PHE A 237 8.26 14.25 -8.43
N CYS A 238 8.97 13.27 -8.98
CA CYS A 238 8.37 12.00 -9.39
C CYS A 238 8.91 10.89 -8.48
N THR A 239 8.04 10.17 -7.79
CA THR A 239 8.46 9.16 -6.82
C THR A 239 7.84 7.81 -7.13
N TRP A 240 8.62 6.75 -6.94
CA TRP A 240 8.20 5.38 -7.23
C TRP A 240 8.01 4.61 -5.95
N SER A 241 6.89 3.92 -5.84
CA SER A 241 6.80 2.82 -4.88
C SER A 241 7.63 1.65 -5.39
N LEU A 242 8.58 1.18 -4.60
CA LEU A 242 9.45 0.06 -4.94
C LEU A 242 9.25 -1.08 -3.95
N ASN A 243 9.47 -2.29 -4.45
CA ASN A 243 9.38 -3.51 -3.67
C ASN A 243 10.32 -4.56 -4.26
N THR A 244 10.46 -5.68 -3.56
CA THR A 244 11.24 -6.82 -4.06
C THR A 244 10.54 -7.46 -5.27
N PRO A 245 11.28 -8.08 -6.21
CA PRO A 245 10.67 -8.82 -7.32
C PRO A 245 9.65 -9.86 -6.84
N THR A 246 9.92 -10.53 -5.72
CA THR A 246 9.00 -11.49 -5.08
C THR A 246 7.65 -10.84 -4.73
N ILE A 247 7.64 -9.69 -4.06
CA ILE A 247 6.37 -9.02 -3.73
C ILE A 247 5.68 -8.46 -4.97
N ILE A 248 6.43 -7.91 -5.92
CA ILE A 248 5.83 -7.36 -7.14
C ILE A 248 5.11 -8.44 -7.93
N ALA A 249 5.76 -9.60 -8.13
CA ALA A 249 5.19 -10.71 -8.88
C ALA A 249 3.94 -11.29 -8.21
N ASN A 250 3.96 -11.40 -6.88
CA ASN A 250 2.91 -12.10 -6.14
C ASN A 250 1.78 -11.21 -5.65
N GLU A 251 2.01 -9.91 -5.47
CA GLU A 251 1.08 -9.04 -4.75
C GLU A 251 0.84 -7.67 -5.41
N GLU A 252 1.58 -7.28 -6.46
CA GLU A 252 1.43 -5.99 -7.15
C GLU A 252 0.97 -6.19 -8.62
N HIS A 253 -0.14 -6.88 -8.83
CA HIS A 253 -0.61 -7.22 -10.17
C HIS A 253 -0.93 -5.99 -11.02
N LEU A 254 -0.70 -6.13 -12.34
CA LEU A 254 -0.91 -5.11 -13.37
C LEU A 254 -0.04 -3.84 -13.22
N THR A 255 0.90 -3.82 -12.28
CA THR A 255 1.88 -2.72 -12.12
C THR A 255 3.11 -2.94 -13.01
N ALA A 256 3.97 -1.92 -13.13
CA ALA A 256 5.27 -2.09 -13.77
C ALA A 256 6.21 -2.93 -12.88
N SER A 257 7.10 -3.72 -13.49
CA SER A 257 8.14 -4.46 -12.75
C SER A 257 9.14 -3.51 -12.07
N LEU A 258 9.91 -4.01 -11.10
CA LEU A 258 10.98 -3.25 -10.43
C LEU A 258 11.89 -2.55 -11.44
N ASP A 259 12.35 -3.29 -12.44
CA ASP A 259 13.29 -2.80 -13.45
C ASP A 259 12.69 -1.69 -14.31
N LYS A 260 11.41 -1.82 -14.68
CA LYS A 260 10.69 -0.79 -15.43
C LYS A 260 10.52 0.49 -14.61
N ARG A 261 10.19 0.37 -13.31
CA ARG A 261 10.08 1.52 -12.39
C ARG A 261 11.42 2.23 -12.23
N ILE A 262 12.49 1.48 -11.96
CA ILE A 262 13.84 2.03 -11.82
C ILE A 262 14.31 2.68 -13.14
N ALA A 263 14.08 2.03 -14.29
CA ALA A 263 14.44 2.59 -15.59
C ALA A 263 13.67 3.88 -15.91
N ALA A 264 12.38 3.94 -15.56
CA ALA A 264 11.58 5.16 -15.70
C ALA A 264 12.11 6.29 -14.80
N ALA A 265 12.42 5.99 -13.54
CA ALA A 265 13.05 6.93 -12.62
C ALA A 265 14.40 7.44 -13.13
N ARG A 266 15.24 6.55 -13.68
CA ARG A 266 16.55 6.91 -14.24
C ARG A 266 16.40 7.90 -15.40
N LYS A 267 15.49 7.62 -16.35
CA LYS A 267 15.22 8.51 -17.49
C LYS A 267 14.76 9.91 -17.05
N LEU A 268 13.93 10.01 -16.01
CA LEU A 268 13.48 11.30 -15.50
C LEU A 268 14.58 12.02 -14.71
N ALA A 269 15.40 11.29 -13.95
CA ALA A 269 16.58 11.85 -13.29
C ALA A 269 17.61 12.38 -14.31
N ASP A 270 17.81 11.70 -15.45
CA ASP A 270 18.68 12.17 -16.55
C ASP A 270 18.17 13.47 -17.19
N LYS A 271 16.84 13.66 -17.21
CA LYS A 271 16.19 14.92 -17.64
C LYS A 271 16.28 16.02 -16.56
N GLY A 272 16.79 15.72 -15.37
CA GLY A 272 16.95 16.65 -14.26
C GLY A 272 15.75 16.74 -13.30
N VAL A 273 14.71 15.91 -13.51
CA VAL A 273 13.58 15.79 -12.58
C VAL A 273 14.06 15.13 -11.29
N LYS A 274 13.67 15.66 -10.13
CA LYS A 274 14.02 15.03 -8.85
C LYS A 274 13.16 13.79 -8.63
N VAL A 275 13.82 12.71 -8.26
CA VAL A 275 13.17 11.42 -8.03
C VAL A 275 13.12 11.07 -6.55
N GLY A 276 12.29 10.11 -6.19
CA GLY A 276 12.22 9.58 -4.83
C GLY A 276 11.71 8.14 -4.80
N PHE A 277 11.96 7.46 -3.69
CA PHE A 277 11.66 6.03 -3.58
C PHE A 277 10.89 5.73 -2.29
N HIS A 278 9.70 5.13 -2.44
CA HIS A 278 8.88 4.70 -1.32
C HIS A 278 8.91 3.18 -1.21
N PHE A 279 9.41 2.67 -0.09
CA PHE A 279 9.23 1.29 0.33
C PHE A 279 8.07 1.25 1.32
N HIS A 280 6.87 1.41 0.79
CA HIS A 280 5.64 1.38 1.57
C HIS A 280 4.59 0.56 0.79
N PRO A 281 4.36 -0.71 1.17
CA PRO A 281 4.90 -1.40 2.35
C PRO A 281 6.24 -2.11 2.12
N ILE A 282 7.07 -2.19 3.17
CA ILE A 282 8.03 -3.29 3.37
C ILE A 282 7.25 -4.51 3.87
N VAL A 283 7.51 -5.69 3.30
CA VAL A 283 6.80 -6.94 3.59
C VAL A 283 7.77 -8.01 4.09
N GLU A 284 7.43 -8.67 5.21
CA GLU A 284 8.18 -9.78 5.77
C GLU A 284 7.87 -11.08 5.05
N TYR A 285 8.91 -11.80 4.65
CA TYR A 285 8.86 -13.18 4.19
C TYR A 285 10.26 -13.79 4.30
N ILE A 286 10.40 -15.11 4.22
CA ILE A 286 11.72 -15.77 4.29
C ILE A 286 12.65 -15.19 3.22
N GLY A 287 13.78 -14.61 3.66
CA GLY A 287 14.78 -14.01 2.77
C GLY A 287 14.56 -12.54 2.40
N TYR A 288 13.51 -11.88 2.89
CA TYR A 288 13.14 -10.52 2.48
C TYR A 288 14.27 -9.50 2.63
N LEU A 289 15.03 -9.53 3.72
CA LEU A 289 16.14 -8.60 3.97
C LEU A 289 17.16 -8.63 2.83
N ASN A 290 17.56 -9.82 2.37
CA ASN A 290 18.53 -9.97 1.29
C ASN A 290 17.96 -9.49 -0.05
N GLU A 291 16.68 -9.75 -0.32
CA GLU A 291 16.04 -9.25 -1.55
C GLU A 291 15.93 -7.73 -1.54
N TYR A 292 15.54 -7.11 -0.42
CA TYR A 292 15.51 -5.64 -0.30
C TYR A 292 16.91 -5.03 -0.37
N GLN A 293 17.93 -5.64 0.25
CA GLN A 293 19.33 -5.24 0.14
C GLN A 293 19.74 -5.10 -1.34
N ALA A 294 19.41 -6.08 -2.18
CA ALA A 294 19.70 -6.03 -3.61
C ALA A 294 18.98 -4.86 -4.31
N VAL A 295 17.75 -4.52 -3.91
CA VAL A 295 17.05 -3.34 -4.43
C VAL A 295 17.77 -2.06 -4.01
N TYR A 296 18.19 -1.94 -2.75
CA TYR A 296 18.88 -0.76 -2.23
C TYR A 296 20.23 -0.55 -2.92
N GLU A 297 21.02 -1.61 -3.09
CA GLU A 297 22.30 -1.58 -3.81
C GLU A 297 22.12 -1.13 -5.26
N LYS A 298 21.06 -1.63 -5.94
CA LYS A 298 20.72 -1.20 -7.29
C LYS A 298 20.44 0.30 -7.37
N LEU A 299 19.73 0.87 -6.38
CA LEU A 299 19.47 2.30 -6.33
C LEU A 299 20.74 3.12 -6.06
N LEU A 300 21.58 2.67 -5.13
CA LEU A 300 22.87 3.31 -4.83
C LEU A 300 23.80 3.33 -6.04
N LEU A 301 23.77 2.28 -6.86
CA LEU A 301 24.56 2.17 -8.09
C LEU A 301 24.03 3.09 -9.20
N GLN A 302 22.70 3.19 -9.34
CA GLN A 302 22.09 3.89 -10.48
C GLN A 302 21.81 5.37 -10.24
N PHE A 303 21.76 5.85 -9.00
CA PHE A 303 21.38 7.22 -8.68
C PHE A 303 22.42 7.94 -7.83
N LYS A 304 22.67 9.20 -8.17
CA LYS A 304 23.43 10.12 -7.33
C LYS A 304 22.50 10.66 -6.25
N PRO A 305 22.98 10.88 -5.02
CA PRO A 305 22.16 11.46 -3.96
C PRO A 305 21.60 12.84 -4.34
N SER A 306 22.24 13.62 -5.21
CA SER A 306 21.74 14.93 -5.70
C SER A 306 20.49 14.83 -6.60
N GLU A 307 20.21 13.65 -7.15
CA GLU A 307 19.05 13.38 -8.00
C GLU A 307 17.84 12.92 -7.18
N VAL A 308 18.10 12.34 -6.01
CA VAL A 308 17.09 11.77 -5.13
C VAL A 308 16.70 12.77 -4.04
N ALA A 309 15.43 13.14 -3.98
CA ALA A 309 14.88 14.03 -2.96
C ALA A 309 14.63 13.30 -1.64
N LEU A 310 14.01 12.10 -1.73
CA LEU A 310 13.55 11.35 -0.57
C LEU A 310 13.66 9.84 -0.75
N VAL A 311 13.81 9.15 0.38
CA VAL A 311 13.52 7.71 0.52
C VAL A 311 12.65 7.52 1.76
N SER A 312 11.53 6.81 1.63
CA SER A 312 10.64 6.56 2.76
C SER A 312 10.42 5.09 3.01
N PHE A 313 10.26 4.70 4.26
CA PHE A 313 9.89 3.34 4.66
C PHE A 313 8.55 3.35 5.39
N GLY A 314 7.75 2.30 5.20
CA GLY A 314 6.51 2.11 5.95
C GLY A 314 6.13 0.64 5.92
N THR A 315 5.43 0.17 6.94
CA THR A 315 5.00 -1.22 7.00
C THR A 315 3.60 -1.43 6.45
N LEU A 316 3.32 -2.68 6.09
CA LEU A 316 1.99 -3.11 5.73
C LEU A 316 1.01 -2.84 6.88
N THR A 317 -0.11 -2.18 6.55
CA THR A 317 -1.13 -1.81 7.52
C THR A 317 -2.51 -2.18 7.01
N PHE A 318 -3.25 -2.98 7.76
CA PHE A 318 -4.59 -3.42 7.40
C PHE A 318 -5.67 -2.83 8.28
N ILE A 319 -6.76 -2.44 7.63
CA ILE A 319 -8.07 -2.23 8.24
C ILE A 319 -8.97 -3.44 7.97
N LYS A 320 -9.95 -3.68 8.85
CA LYS A 320 -10.89 -4.80 8.70
C LYS A 320 -11.58 -4.87 7.32
N PRO A 321 -12.00 -3.74 6.70
CA PRO A 321 -12.58 -3.77 5.35
C PRO A 321 -11.66 -4.35 4.28
N VAL A 322 -10.36 -4.05 4.31
CA VAL A 322 -9.39 -4.55 3.32
C VAL A 322 -9.23 -6.07 3.43
N ILE A 323 -9.08 -6.60 4.66
CA ILE A 323 -9.00 -8.06 4.88
C ILE A 323 -10.29 -8.75 4.43
N LYS A 324 -11.46 -8.16 4.74
CA LYS A 324 -12.76 -8.69 4.31
C LYS A 324 -12.88 -8.68 2.79
N GLN A 325 -12.46 -7.62 2.13
CA GLN A 325 -12.45 -7.52 0.68
C GLN A 325 -11.57 -8.60 0.08
N LEU A 326 -10.31 -8.73 0.55
CA LEU A 326 -9.34 -9.70 0.03
C LEU A 326 -9.87 -11.14 0.11
N ARG A 327 -10.48 -11.53 1.24
CA ARG A 327 -11.14 -12.83 1.39
C ARG A 327 -12.26 -13.08 0.38
N GLY A 328 -12.91 -12.03 -0.11
CA GLY A 328 -13.97 -12.13 -1.13
C GLY A 328 -13.44 -12.24 -2.56
N ARG A 329 -12.13 -12.02 -2.79
CA ARG A 329 -11.52 -12.07 -4.11
C ARG A 329 -11.11 -13.51 -4.45
N GLU A 330 -11.12 -13.86 -5.73
CA GLU A 330 -10.93 -15.24 -6.24
C GLU A 330 -9.46 -15.64 -6.46
N PHE A 331 -8.51 -14.76 -6.14
CA PHE A 331 -7.08 -15.01 -6.31
C PHE A 331 -6.39 -15.34 -4.97
N ARG A 332 -5.19 -15.89 -5.05
CA ARG A 332 -4.37 -16.22 -3.86
C ARG A 332 -3.46 -15.06 -3.51
N SER A 333 -3.23 -14.86 -2.22
CA SER A 333 -2.34 -13.84 -1.69
C SER A 333 -1.89 -14.25 -0.30
N LYS A 334 -0.58 -14.16 -0.01
CA LYS A 334 -0.03 -14.40 1.33
C LYS A 334 0.04 -13.13 2.18
N ILE A 335 -0.35 -11.98 1.62
CA ILE A 335 -0.13 -10.66 2.21
C ILE A 335 -0.82 -10.45 3.57
N THR A 336 -1.84 -11.25 3.91
CA THR A 336 -2.54 -11.20 5.20
C THR A 336 -2.07 -12.27 6.19
N GLN A 337 -1.12 -13.12 5.82
CA GLN A 337 -0.43 -14.08 6.69
C GLN A 337 0.70 -13.40 7.46
N ILE A 338 0.45 -12.17 7.92
CA ILE A 338 1.35 -11.43 8.81
C ILE A 338 0.82 -11.50 10.25
N PRO A 339 1.65 -11.20 11.26
CA PRO A 339 1.15 -10.84 12.57
C PRO A 339 0.25 -9.59 12.46
N HIS A 340 -0.79 -9.52 13.30
CA HIS A 340 -1.71 -8.38 13.36
C HIS A 340 -1.71 -7.77 14.76
N GLU A 341 -0.66 -7.02 15.08
CA GLU A 341 -0.61 -6.19 16.28
C GLU A 341 -1.33 -4.85 16.05
N ASP A 342 -1.85 -4.24 17.12
CA ASP A 342 -2.53 -2.95 17.02
C ASP A 342 -1.54 -1.87 16.56
N ALA A 343 -1.98 -1.10 15.56
CA ALA A 343 -1.27 0.03 15.00
C ALA A 343 -2.23 1.22 14.92
N SER A 344 -2.67 1.73 16.08
CA SER A 344 -3.57 2.88 16.19
C SER A 344 -4.92 2.67 15.49
N GLY A 345 -5.61 1.57 15.80
CA GLY A 345 -6.92 1.23 15.21
C GLY A 345 -6.84 0.52 13.86
N LYS A 346 -5.61 0.26 13.40
CA LYS A 346 -5.28 -0.62 12.27
C LYS A 346 -4.46 -1.81 12.80
N THR A 347 -4.07 -2.73 11.92
CA THR A 347 -3.20 -3.85 12.29
C THR A 347 -1.94 -3.91 11.43
N SER A 348 -0.81 -4.27 12.01
CA SER A 348 0.51 -4.32 11.35
C SER A 348 1.46 -5.30 12.06
N TYR A 349 2.74 -5.32 11.67
CA TYR A 349 3.80 -6.13 12.26
C TYR A 349 4.12 -5.74 13.72
N PRO A 350 4.71 -6.65 14.50
CA PRO A 350 5.23 -6.34 15.83
C PRO A 350 6.36 -5.32 15.80
N GLU A 351 6.53 -4.57 16.87
CA GLU A 351 7.55 -3.50 16.94
C GLU A 351 8.96 -4.00 16.62
N ALA A 352 9.34 -5.18 17.13
CA ALA A 352 10.66 -5.76 16.90
C ALA A 352 10.95 -6.01 15.40
N THR A 353 9.98 -6.58 14.67
CA THR A 353 10.05 -6.78 13.22
C THR A 353 10.22 -5.46 12.49
N LYS A 354 9.43 -4.43 12.86
CA LYS A 354 9.54 -3.10 12.25
C LYS A 354 10.92 -2.48 12.44
N ILE A 355 11.50 -2.60 13.63
CA ILE A 355 12.85 -2.10 13.93
C ILE A 355 13.88 -2.77 13.03
N GLU A 356 13.84 -4.11 12.91
CA GLU A 356 14.77 -4.86 12.04
C GLU A 356 14.67 -4.38 10.59
N MET A 357 13.45 -4.35 10.04
CA MET A 357 13.17 -3.90 8.67
C MET A 357 13.73 -2.50 8.40
N PHE A 358 13.36 -1.53 9.24
CA PHE A 358 13.69 -0.13 9.01
C PHE A 358 15.16 0.18 9.28
N LYS A 359 15.77 -0.47 10.28
CA LYS A 359 17.19 -0.35 10.56
C LYS A 359 18.01 -0.89 9.40
N HIS A 360 17.69 -2.10 8.93
CA HIS A 360 18.36 -2.70 7.76
C HIS A 360 18.24 -1.79 6.52
N ALA A 361 17.02 -1.31 6.23
CA ALA A 361 16.79 -0.41 5.11
C ALA A 361 17.58 0.90 5.23
N TYR A 362 17.53 1.56 6.40
CA TYR A 362 18.23 2.81 6.62
C TYR A 362 19.75 2.66 6.56
N GLU A 363 20.32 1.63 7.19
CA GLU A 363 21.75 1.35 7.21
C GLU A 363 22.29 1.02 5.81
N SER A 364 21.50 0.36 4.97
CA SER A 364 21.83 0.10 3.57
C SER A 364 22.11 1.39 2.80
N PHE A 365 21.40 2.47 3.11
CA PHE A 365 21.59 3.78 2.48
C PHE A 365 22.62 4.69 3.18
N LYS A 366 23.55 4.14 3.97
CA LYS A 366 24.62 4.92 4.63
C LYS A 366 25.33 5.94 3.72
N PRO A 367 25.65 5.65 2.44
CA PRO A 367 26.27 6.63 1.54
C PRO A 367 25.43 7.88 1.25
N TRP A 368 24.10 7.79 1.42
CA TRP A 368 23.11 8.84 1.15
C TRP A 368 22.66 9.58 2.41
N HIS A 369 23.03 9.12 3.61
CA HIS A 369 22.71 9.81 4.86
C HIS A 369 23.18 11.27 4.83
N LYS A 370 22.35 12.18 5.38
CA LYS A 370 22.54 13.65 5.36
C LYS A 370 22.53 14.29 3.96
N LYS A 371 22.38 13.50 2.90
CA LYS A 371 22.31 13.98 1.51
C LYS A 371 20.92 13.78 0.93
N VAL A 372 20.25 12.70 1.26
CA VAL A 372 18.86 12.39 0.89
C VAL A 372 18.01 12.42 2.16
N PHE A 373 16.75 12.86 2.05
CA PHE A 373 15.85 12.91 3.18
C PHE A 373 15.20 11.54 3.42
N PHE A 374 15.31 11.02 4.64
CA PHE A 374 14.75 9.72 5.03
C PHE A 374 13.65 9.89 6.06
N TYR A 375 12.56 9.14 5.91
CA TYR A 375 11.47 9.15 6.89
C TYR A 375 10.71 7.84 6.99
N LEU A 376 10.05 7.63 8.14
CA LEU A 376 9.11 6.53 8.36
C LEU A 376 7.67 7.05 8.19
N CYS A 377 6.90 6.44 7.31
CA CYS A 377 5.53 6.82 6.99
C CYS A 377 4.54 5.97 7.79
N MET A 378 3.57 6.61 8.47
CA MET A 378 2.55 5.95 9.30
C MET A 378 3.10 5.19 10.52
N GLU A 379 4.32 5.47 10.96
CA GLU A 379 4.95 4.78 12.08
C GLU A 379 5.01 5.65 13.35
N PRO A 380 4.87 5.03 14.55
CA PRO A 380 4.95 5.73 15.83
C PRO A 380 6.32 6.34 16.09
N HIS A 381 6.36 7.37 16.93
CA HIS A 381 7.58 8.12 17.25
C HIS A 381 8.70 7.24 17.82
N SER A 382 8.33 6.24 18.64
CA SER A 382 9.26 5.32 19.29
C SER A 382 10.12 4.50 18.33
N LEU A 383 9.65 4.28 17.10
CA LEU A 383 10.39 3.53 16.09
C LEU A 383 11.54 4.33 15.45
N TRP A 384 11.42 5.66 15.41
CA TRP A 384 12.40 6.52 14.74
C TRP A 384 13.77 6.43 15.41
N ASP A 385 13.85 6.61 16.73
CA ASP A 385 15.14 6.52 17.44
C ASP A 385 15.74 5.12 17.35
N LYS A 386 14.90 4.08 17.40
CA LYS A 386 15.36 2.67 17.36
C LYS A 386 15.85 2.25 15.98
N ALA A 387 15.25 2.77 14.91
CA ALA A 387 15.59 2.41 13.54
C ALA A 387 16.63 3.36 12.91
N PHE A 388 16.48 4.67 13.09
CA PHE A 388 17.31 5.70 12.46
C PHE A 388 18.36 6.30 13.40
N GLY A 389 18.20 6.14 14.72
CA GLY A 389 19.05 6.79 15.72
C GLY A 389 18.71 8.26 16.00
N TYR A 390 17.58 8.76 15.47
CA TYR A 390 17.06 10.10 15.73
C TYR A 390 15.55 10.15 15.52
N ASN A 391 14.90 11.17 16.09
CA ASN A 391 13.51 11.50 15.87
C ASN A 391 13.32 13.02 15.70
N TYR A 392 12.08 13.42 15.40
CA TYR A 392 11.63 14.82 15.48
C TYR A 392 10.71 14.98 16.70
N ALA A 393 10.76 16.14 17.36
CA ALA A 393 9.96 16.42 18.54
C ALA A 393 8.46 16.55 18.20
N THR A 394 8.14 17.28 17.13
CA THR A 394 6.78 17.47 16.64
C THR A 394 6.62 17.09 15.16
N ASN A 395 5.37 16.98 14.70
CA ASN A 395 5.09 16.81 13.27
C ASN A 395 5.54 18.03 12.46
N ASN A 396 5.44 19.24 13.04
CA ASN A 396 5.89 20.46 12.39
C ASN A 396 7.41 20.47 12.23
N ASP A 397 8.19 20.04 13.24
CA ASP A 397 9.65 19.95 13.12
C ASP A 397 10.07 18.99 12.00
N PHE A 398 9.34 17.87 11.87
CA PHE A 398 9.54 16.93 10.78
C PHE A 398 9.22 17.54 9.42
N GLU A 399 8.07 18.20 9.29
CA GLU A 399 7.65 18.91 8.08
C GLU A 399 8.67 19.99 7.68
N HIS A 400 9.09 20.84 8.63
CA HIS A 400 10.10 21.88 8.40
C HIS A 400 11.42 21.29 7.89
N ALA A 401 11.91 20.23 8.52
CA ALA A 401 13.13 19.55 8.08
C ALA A 401 12.99 18.93 6.68
N MET A 402 11.83 18.34 6.39
CA MET A 402 11.50 17.74 5.09
C MET A 402 11.47 18.80 3.98
N LEU A 403 10.66 19.85 4.17
CA LEU A 403 10.51 20.93 3.20
C LEU A 403 11.84 21.64 2.95
N GLY A 404 12.60 21.93 4.02
CA GLY A 404 13.95 22.50 3.88
C GLY A 404 14.90 21.61 3.07
N ALA A 405 14.87 20.30 3.30
CA ALA A 405 15.67 19.35 2.52
C ALA A 405 15.23 19.30 1.04
N TYR A 406 13.94 19.36 0.76
CA TYR A 406 13.38 19.35 -0.59
C TYR A 406 13.68 20.65 -1.35
N CYS A 407 13.45 21.81 -0.75
CA CYS A 407 13.80 23.11 -1.31
C CYS A 407 15.29 23.18 -1.68
N LYS A 408 16.17 22.68 -0.79
CA LYS A 408 17.61 22.57 -1.06
C LYS A 408 17.92 21.72 -2.29
N LYS A 409 17.14 20.67 -2.59
CA LYS A 409 17.37 19.81 -3.78
C LYS A 409 17.15 20.55 -5.08
N ILE A 410 16.22 21.49 -5.09
CA ILE A 410 15.82 22.26 -6.27
C ILE A 410 16.38 23.67 -6.29
N GLY A 411 17.20 24.04 -5.30
CA GLY A 411 17.83 25.35 -5.23
C GLY A 411 16.83 26.47 -4.99
N GLN A 412 15.78 26.19 -4.23
CA GLN A 412 14.78 27.18 -3.83
C GLN A 412 14.93 27.51 -2.35
N ASP A 413 14.51 28.72 -1.97
CA ASP A 413 14.41 29.11 -0.57
C ASP A 413 13.23 28.39 0.09
N TYR A 414 13.44 27.99 1.34
CA TYR A 414 12.38 27.42 2.17
C TYR A 414 11.64 28.55 2.88
N LEU A 415 10.32 28.58 2.73
CA LEU A 415 9.43 29.59 3.29
C LEU A 415 8.55 28.96 4.37
N ILE A 416 8.56 29.56 5.57
CA ILE A 416 7.92 29.03 6.79
C ILE A 416 6.43 29.34 6.80
#